data_AF-A0A7U0NBC8-F1
#
_entry.id   AF-A0A7U0NBC8-F1
#
_cell.length_a   1.000
_cell.length_b   1.000
_cell.length_c   1.000
_cell.angle_alpha   90.00
_cell.angle_beta   90.00
_cell.angle_gamma   90.00
#
_symmetry.space_group_name_H-M   'P 1'
#
loop_
_entity.id
_entity.type
_entity.pdbx_description
1 polymer ?
#
loop_
_entity_poly.entity_id
_entity_poly.type
_entity_poly.pdbx_seq_one_letter_code
_entity_poly.pdbx_strand_id
1 'polypeptide(L)' 'MPQSSRYSDEHVEQLLSELVNVLEKHHTPTDLSLMVLGNMVTNLINTSVAPAQRKTLARSFAEALQASIREDKAH' A
#
# COMPACT_ATOMS: atom_id res chain seq x y z
N MET A 1 -10.15 -17.50 12.46
CA MET A 1 -8.78 -17.89 12.83
C MET A 1 -7.87 -16.72 12.51
N PRO A 2 -7.00 -16.26 13.42
CA PRO A 2 -6.09 -15.17 13.08
C PRO A 2 -5.16 -15.71 12.00
N GLN A 3 -5.20 -15.09 10.83
CA GLN A 3 -4.16 -15.27 9.82
C GLN A 3 -2.88 -14.83 10.51
N SER A 4 -2.05 -15.78 10.96
CA SER A 4 -0.72 -15.46 11.47
C SER A 4 -0.02 -14.67 10.37
N SER A 5 0.13 -13.37 10.57
CA SER A 5 0.83 -12.52 9.62
C SER A 5 2.20 -13.16 9.41
N ARG A 6 2.57 -13.42 8.15
CA ARG A 6 3.89 -13.98 7.82
C ARG A 6 5.03 -13.02 8.22
N TYR A 7 4.70 -11.79 8.59
CA TYR A 7 5.59 -10.73 8.99
C TYR A 7 5.22 -10.29 10.41
N SER A 8 6.21 -9.97 11.24
CA SER A 8 5.94 -9.36 12.55
C SER A 8 5.34 -7.98 12.36
N ASP A 9 4.36 -7.64 13.21
CA ASP A 9 3.71 -6.33 13.19
C ASP A 9 4.76 -5.20 13.33
N GLU A 10 5.75 -5.39 14.20
CA GLU A 10 6.88 -4.47 14.38
C GLU A 10 7.64 -4.20 13.07
N HIS A 11 7.91 -5.23 12.27
CA HIS A 11 8.64 -5.05 11.01
C HIS A 11 7.81 -4.28 9.98
N VAL A 12 6.50 -4.53 9.94
CA VAL A 12 5.58 -3.79 9.06
C VAL A 12 5.49 -2.33 9.49
N GLU A 13 5.35 -2.06 10.78
CA GLU A 13 5.30 -0.71 11.34
C GLU A 13 6.59 0.09 11.08
N GLN A 14 7.75 -0.54 11.24
CA GLN A 14 9.05 0.08 10.93
C GLN A 14 9.12 0.53 9.47
N LEU A 15 8.78 -0.36 8.52
CA LEU A 15 8.78 -0.02 7.10
C LEU A 15 7.79 1.10 6.76
N LEU A 16 6.58 1.07 7.35
CA LEU A 16 5.60 2.13 7.15
C LEU A 16 6.10 3.48 7.68
N SER A 17 6.70 3.49 8.86
CA SER A 17 7.28 4.70 9.46
C SER A 17 8.37 5.30 8.58
N GLU A 18 9.29 4.48 8.06
CA GLU A 18 10.34 4.94 7.15
C GLU A 18 9.77 5.57 5.87
N LEU A 19 8.75 4.96 5.28
CA LEU A 19 8.09 5.49 4.08
C LEU A 19 7.40 6.84 4.36
N VAL A 20 6.71 6.96 5.50
CA VAL A 20 6.09 8.22 5.93
C VAL A 20 7.15 9.30 6.13
N ASN A 21 8.23 8.98 6.84
CA ASN A 21 9.33 9.92 7.09
C ASN A 21 9.95 10.45 5.79
N VAL A 22 10.05 9.62 4.74
CA VAL A 22 10.53 10.08 3.43
C VAL A 22 9.56 11.10 2.82
N LEU A 23 8.26 10.84 2.84
CA LEU A 23 7.28 11.76 2.28
C LEU A 23 7.25 13.10 3.04
N GLU A 24 7.32 13.04 4.37
CA GLU A 24 7.36 14.21 5.26
C GLU A 24 8.63 15.04 5.08
N LYS A 25 9.80 14.39 5.02
CA LYS A 25 11.10 15.04 4.79
C LYS A 25 11.12 15.87 3.51
N HIS A 26 10.39 15.42 2.48
CA HIS A 26 10.30 16.12 1.20
C HIS A 26 9.12 17.08 1.10
N HIS A 27 8.35 17.26 2.19
CA HIS A 27 7.11 18.07 2.21
C HIS A 27 6.18 17.71 1.04
N THR A 28 6.08 16.41 0.76
CA THR A 28 5.38 15.91 -0.42
C THR A 28 3.87 16.16 -0.25
N PRO A 29 3.21 16.94 -1.13
CA PRO A 29 1.78 17.14 -1.02
C PRO A 29 1.02 15.84 -1.28
N THR A 30 -0.24 15.77 -0.86
CA THR A 30 -1.04 14.54 -0.89
C THR A 30 -1.20 13.97 -2.30
N ASP A 31 -1.44 14.83 -3.29
CA ASP A 31 -1.58 14.44 -4.70
C ASP A 31 -0.30 13.82 -5.25
N LEU A 32 0.86 14.43 -4.99
CA LEU A 32 2.16 13.88 -5.40
C LEU A 32 2.49 12.58 -4.65
N SER A 33 2.16 12.50 -3.36
CA SER A 33 2.35 11.29 -2.55
C SER A 33 1.55 10.11 -3.12
N LEU A 34 0.27 10.33 -3.43
CA LEU A 34 -0.59 9.31 -4.04
C LEU A 34 -0.08 8.87 -5.41
N MET A 35 0.40 9.82 -6.23
CA MET A 35 0.98 9.51 -7.55
C MET A 35 2.24 8.63 -7.42
N VAL A 36 3.17 9.00 -6.53
CA VAL A 36 4.43 8.25 -6.35
C VAL A 36 4.17 6.86 -5.77
N LEU A 37 3.30 6.74 -4.76
CA LEU A 37 2.91 5.45 -4.20
C LEU A 37 2.23 4.55 -5.23
N GLY A 38 1.34 5.11 -6.06
CA GLY A 38 0.71 4.39 -7.17
C GLY A 38 1.73 3.89 -8.20
N ASN A 39 2.71 4.71 -8.56
CA ASN A 39 3.82 4.32 -9.45
C ASN A 39 4.68 3.21 -8.84
N MET A 40 4.96 3.27 -7.53
CA MET A 40 5.72 2.24 -6.83
C MET A 40 4.99 0.88 -6.86
N VAL A 41 3.69 0.85 -6.54
CA VAL A 41 2.88 -0.36 -6.61
C VAL A 41 2.83 -0.91 -8.04
N THR A 42 2.64 -0.02 -9.03
CA THR A 42 2.60 -0.41 -10.45
C THR A 42 3.93 -1.01 -10.90
N ASN A 43 5.06 -0.42 -10.48
CA ASN A 43 6.38 -0.94 -10.78
C ASN A 43 6.58 -2.34 -10.19
N LEU A 44 6.26 -2.54 -8.91
CA LEU A 44 6.36 -3.84 -8.23
C LEU A 44 5.55 -4.93 -8.94
N ILE A 45 4.32 -4.63 -9.36
CA ILE A 45 3.48 -5.58 -10.10
C ILE A 45 4.09 -5.89 -11.48
N ASN A 46 4.68 -4.91 -12.14
CA ASN A 46 5.27 -5.13 -13.47
C ASN A 46 6.61 -5.86 -13.43
N THR A 47 7.40 -5.71 -12.36
CA THR A 47 8.74 -6.32 -12.27
C THR A 47 8.74 -7.65 -11.53
N SER A 48 7.94 -7.77 -10.48
CA SER A 48 8.06 -8.86 -9.50
C SER A 48 6.92 -9.87 -9.58
N VAL A 49 5.96 -9.67 -10.48
CA VAL A 49 4.79 -10.54 -10.64
C VAL A 49 4.70 -11.06 -12.07
N ALA A 50 4.42 -12.35 -12.19
CA ALA A 50 4.25 -13.01 -13.48
C ALA A 50 3.14 -12.32 -14.31
N PRO A 51 3.33 -12.10 -15.63
CA PRO A 51 2.39 -11.35 -16.47
C PRO A 51 0.93 -11.80 -16.34
N ALA A 52 0.70 -13.11 -16.25
CA ALA A 52 -0.62 -13.71 -16.12
C ALA A 52 -1.36 -13.33 -14.82
N GLN A 53 -0.64 -12.97 -13.76
CA GLN A 53 -1.20 -12.69 -12.43
C GLN A 53 -1.38 -11.19 -12.16
N ARG A 54 -0.73 -10.30 -12.93
CA ARG A 54 -0.68 -8.85 -12.66
C ARG A 54 -2.06 -8.22 -12.52
N LYS A 55 -2.96 -8.49 -13.46
CA LYS A 55 -4.32 -7.92 -13.46
C LYS A 55 -5.14 -8.38 -12.27
N THR A 56 -5.03 -9.67 -11.91
CA THR A 56 -5.73 -10.24 -10.77
C THR A 56 -5.22 -9.63 -9.47
N LEU A 57 -3.89 -9.57 -9.30
CA LEU A 57 -3.28 -8.98 -8.11
C LEU A 57 -3.60 -7.49 -7.95
N ALA A 58 -3.52 -6.72 -9.04
CA ALA A 58 -3.86 -5.30 -9.03
C ALA A 58 -5.32 -5.07 -8.61
N ARG A 59 -6.25 -5.92 -9.08
CA ARG A 59 -7.66 -5.86 -8.68
C ARG A 59 -7.83 -6.14 -7.20
N SER A 60 -7.27 -7.24 -6.69
CA SER A 60 -7.37 -7.58 -5.27
C SER A 60 -6.73 -6.52 -4.37
N PHE A 61 -5.63 -5.91 -4.80
CA PHE A 61 -5.02 -4.78 -4.09
C PHE A 61 -5.99 -3.58 -4.02
N ALA A 62 -6.62 -3.21 -5.15
CA ALA A 62 -7.57 -2.11 -5.19
C ALA A 62 -8.82 -2.37 -4.32
N GLU A 63 -9.32 -3.61 -4.32
CA GLU A 63 -10.45 -4.03 -3.46
C GLU A 63 -10.06 -3.94 -1.98
N ALA A 64 -8.87 -4.42 -1.60
CA ALA A 64 -8.38 -4.33 -0.22
C ALA A 64 -8.19 -2.86 0.23
N LEU A 65 -7.68 -2.01 -0.66
CA LEU A 65 -7.55 -0.57 -0.41
C LEU A 65 -8.93 0.05 -0.14
N GLN A 66 -9.92 -0.20 -1.00
CA GLN A 66 -11.28 0.31 -0.83
C GLN A 66 -11.90 -0.18 0.48
N ALA A 67 -11.72 -1.45 0.83
CA ALA A 67 -12.23 -2.02 2.09
C ALA A 67 -11.55 -1.46 3.35
N SER A 68 -10.33 -0.93 3.22
CA SER A 68 -9.56 -0.37 4.34
C SER A 68 -9.89 1.10 4.63
N ILE A 69 -10.47 1.80 3.65
CA ILE A 69 -10.91 3.18 3.83
C ILE A 69 -12.19 3.15 4.67
N ARG A 70 -12.10 3.63 5.91
CA ARG A 70 -13.26 3.77 6.78
C ARG A 70 -14.14 4.90 6.24
N GLU A 71 -15.42 4.62 6.03
CA GLU A 71 -16.41 5.68 6.06
C GLU A 71 -16.57 6.07 7.53
N ASP A 72 -16.16 7.28 7.90
CA ASP A 72 -16.56 7.86 9.19
C ASP A 72 -18.08 8.06 9.14
N LYS A 73 -18.84 6.99 9.41
CA LYS A 73 -20.19 7.12 9.94
C LYS A 73 -19.99 7.58 11.37
N ALA A 74 -19.97 8.90 11.54
CA ALA A 74 -20.32 9.53 12.80
C ALA A 74 -21.65 8.92 13.27
N HIS A 75 -21.56 7.99 14.21
CA HIS A 75 -22.66 7.54 15.04
C HIS A 75 -22.60 8.33 16.34
#